data_AF-A0A961CG54-F1
#
_entry.id   AF-A0A961CG54-F1
#
_cell.length_a   1.000
_cell.length_b   1.000
_cell.length_c   1.000
_cell.angle_alpha   90.00
_cell.angle_beta   90.00
_cell.angle_gamma   90.00
#
_symmetry.space_group_name_H-M   'P 1'
#
loop_
_entity.id
_entity.type
_entity.pdbx_description
1 polymer ?
#
loop_
_entity_poly.entity_id
_entity_poly.type
_entity_poly.pdbx_seq_one_letter_code
_entity_poly.pdbx_strand_id
1 'polypeptide(L)'
;LGVDTCTPPAPVSLMHIHGLADVNHPIDGGPGEGVADVVFRPASDGVETMAAVDGCATSTTTTEGDRTTETWTGCDDDSAVAFVRIAGASHAWPGGTPGRSVSGPTYEGYDATAAIWAFLMAHPRR
;
A
#
# COMPACT_ATOMS: atom_id res chain seq x y z
N LEU A 1 -0.10 -12.62 9.45
CA LEU A 1 0.72 -13.20 8.37
C LEU A 1 1.98 -12.34 8.18
N GLY A 2 3.12 -12.93 7.85
CA GLY A 2 4.40 -12.21 7.75
C GLY A 2 5.61 -13.11 7.56
N VAL A 3 6.77 -12.50 7.26
CA VAL A 3 8.09 -13.16 7.33
C VAL A 3 8.89 -12.57 8.49
N ASP A 4 9.73 -13.38 9.12
CA ASP A 4 10.63 -12.95 10.21
C ASP A 4 11.89 -12.24 9.68
N THR A 5 12.29 -12.55 8.45
CA THR A 5 13.46 -11.97 7.78
C THR A 5 13.12 -11.55 6.36
N CYS A 6 13.49 -10.32 5.98
CA CYS A 6 13.37 -9.79 4.62
C CYS A 6 14.76 -9.36 4.13
N THR A 7 15.37 -10.13 3.24
CA THR A 7 16.72 -9.88 2.68
C THR A 7 16.71 -10.09 1.17
N PRO A 8 16.06 -9.20 0.39
CA PRO A 8 16.06 -9.30 -1.06
C PRO A 8 17.48 -9.09 -1.62
N PRO A 9 17.83 -9.72 -2.76
CA PRO A 9 19.16 -9.61 -3.35
C PRO A 9 19.43 -8.25 -4.03
N ALA A 10 18.39 -7.43 -4.21
CA ALA A 10 18.46 -6.07 -4.73
C ALA A 10 17.25 -5.26 -4.20
N PRO A 11 17.34 -3.92 -4.12
CA PRO A 11 16.21 -3.06 -3.75
C PRO A 11 15.01 -3.23 -4.70
N VAL A 12 13.78 -3.02 -4.20
CA VAL A 12 12.55 -3.21 -4.99
C VAL A 12 11.54 -2.10 -4.71
N SER A 13 11.32 -1.25 -5.73
CA SER A 13 10.29 -0.22 -5.68
C SER A 13 8.92 -0.77 -5.29
N LEU A 14 8.30 -0.19 -4.27
CA LEU A 14 7.04 -0.65 -3.70
C LEU A 14 6.01 0.47 -3.62
N MET A 15 4.79 0.18 -4.07
CA MET A 15 3.62 1.01 -3.82
C MET A 15 2.55 0.18 -3.12
N HIS A 16 2.17 0.59 -1.92
CA HIS A 16 1.07 0.02 -1.16
C HIS A 16 -0.12 0.98 -1.20
N ILE A 17 -1.28 0.49 -1.64
CA ILE A 17 -2.54 1.26 -1.64
C ILE A 17 -3.51 0.56 -0.68
N HIS A 18 -4.11 1.31 0.22
CA HIS A 18 -5.01 0.76 1.24
C HIS A 18 -6.20 1.67 1.54
N GLY A 19 -7.38 1.08 1.68
CA GLY A 19 -8.58 1.79 2.08
C GLY A 19 -8.71 1.87 3.60
N LEU A 20 -9.00 3.05 4.15
CA LEU A 20 -9.17 3.23 5.59
C LEU A 20 -10.51 2.69 6.12
N ALA A 21 -11.45 2.35 5.23
CA ALA A 21 -12.72 1.70 5.56
C ALA A 21 -12.71 0.20 5.20
N ASP A 22 -11.53 -0.38 4.92
CA ASP A 22 -11.39 -1.83 4.72
C ASP A 22 -11.55 -2.57 6.05
N VAL A 23 -12.68 -3.25 6.22
CA VAL A 23 -12.95 -4.12 7.39
C VAL A 23 -12.46 -5.55 7.18
N ASN A 24 -12.16 -5.95 5.95
CA ASN A 24 -11.65 -7.29 5.64
C ASN A 24 -10.17 -7.43 5.99
N HIS A 25 -9.42 -6.35 5.80
CA HIS A 25 -8.01 -6.25 6.16
C HIS A 25 -7.77 -4.90 6.86
N PRO A 26 -8.09 -4.76 8.15
CA PRO A 26 -7.97 -3.49 8.86
C PRO A 26 -6.56 -2.90 8.77
N ILE A 27 -6.45 -1.59 8.52
CA ILE A 27 -5.16 -0.94 8.26
C ILE A 27 -4.20 -1.01 9.45
N ASP A 28 -4.74 -0.89 10.67
CA ASP A 28 -3.99 -0.98 11.93
C ASP A 28 -3.77 -2.44 12.37
N GLY A 29 -4.13 -3.41 11.52
CA GLY A 29 -4.07 -4.84 11.83
C GLY A 29 -5.22 -5.32 12.71
N GLY A 30 -5.08 -6.53 13.23
CA GLY A 30 -6.13 -7.20 14.01
C GLY A 30 -6.97 -8.19 13.18
N PRO A 31 -8.06 -8.71 13.76
CA PRO A 31 -8.96 -9.63 13.05
C PRO A 31 -9.72 -8.87 11.95
N GLY A 32 -9.72 -9.42 10.74
CA GLY A 32 -10.55 -8.92 9.65
C GLY A 32 -11.91 -9.61 9.58
N GLU A 33 -12.90 -8.94 8.99
CA GLU A 33 -14.25 -9.47 8.73
C GLU A 33 -14.35 -10.23 7.39
N GLY A 34 -13.22 -10.38 6.69
CA GLY A 34 -13.11 -11.04 5.41
C GLY A 34 -12.97 -12.57 5.52
N VAL A 35 -12.72 -13.21 4.37
CA VAL A 35 -12.64 -14.67 4.25
C VAL A 35 -11.31 -15.27 4.72
N ALA A 36 -10.33 -14.43 5.07
CA ALA A 36 -8.96 -14.86 5.33
C ALA A 36 -8.80 -15.55 6.70
N ASP A 37 -9.68 -15.28 7.67
CA ASP A 37 -9.66 -15.83 9.04
C ASP A 37 -8.26 -15.83 9.69
N VAL A 38 -7.60 -14.68 9.62
CA VAL A 38 -6.26 -14.46 10.21
C VAL A 38 -6.25 -13.15 10.99
N VAL A 39 -5.30 -13.04 11.93
CA VAL A 39 -4.93 -11.77 12.56
C VAL A 39 -3.87 -11.09 11.69
N PHE A 40 -4.22 -9.92 11.15
CA PHE A 40 -3.34 -9.12 10.33
C PHE A 40 -2.38 -8.29 11.19
N ARG A 41 -1.18 -8.04 10.66
CA ARG A 41 -0.29 -6.99 11.17
C ARG A 41 -0.73 -5.64 10.58
N PRO A 42 -0.39 -4.51 11.22
CA PRO A 42 -0.57 -3.20 10.62
C PRO A 42 0.04 -3.15 9.21
N ALA A 43 -0.64 -2.49 8.28
CA ALA A 43 -0.13 -2.32 6.92
C ALA A 43 1.19 -1.52 6.89
N SER A 44 1.37 -0.60 7.86
CA SER A 44 2.61 0.16 8.04
C SER A 44 3.83 -0.73 8.24
N ASP A 45 3.71 -1.84 8.98
CA ASP A 45 4.84 -2.75 9.24
C ASP A 45 5.51 -3.22 7.94
N GLY A 46 4.70 -3.56 6.93
CA GLY A 46 5.22 -4.05 5.65
C GLY A 46 5.93 -2.96 4.86
N VAL A 47 5.35 -1.77 4.80
CA VAL A 47 5.93 -0.62 4.07
C VAL A 47 7.21 -0.14 4.74
N GLU A 48 7.21 0.01 6.07
CA GLU A 48 8.38 0.46 6.83
C GLU A 48 9.52 -0.55 6.75
N THR A 49 9.20 -1.85 6.80
CA THR A 49 10.20 -2.91 6.56
C THR A 49 10.85 -2.76 5.20
N MET A 50 10.06 -2.52 4.15
CA MET A 50 10.58 -2.39 2.79
C MET A 50 11.38 -1.10 2.61
N ALA A 51 10.93 0.03 3.16
CA ALA A 51 11.69 1.28 3.13
C ALA A 51 13.04 1.16 3.87
N ALA A 52 13.09 0.42 4.98
CA ALA A 52 14.32 0.16 5.71
C ALA A 52 15.27 -0.77 4.94
N VAL A 53 14.75 -1.83 4.33
CA VAL A 53 15.52 -2.78 3.52
C VAL A 53 16.07 -2.13 2.26
N ASP A 54 15.32 -1.23 1.63
CA ASP A 54 15.74 -0.48 0.45
C ASP A 54 16.60 0.76 0.79
N GLY A 55 17.03 0.93 2.05
CA GLY A 55 18.00 1.97 2.44
C GLY A 55 17.48 3.40 2.38
N CYS A 56 16.15 3.61 2.38
CA CYS A 56 15.56 4.93 2.21
C CYS A 56 15.94 5.92 3.33
N ALA A 57 16.32 7.15 2.96
CA ALA A 57 16.83 8.14 3.90
C ALA A 57 15.75 8.99 4.59
N THR A 58 14.70 9.39 3.87
CA THR A 58 13.67 10.31 4.37
C THR A 58 12.29 9.97 3.83
N SER A 59 11.23 10.29 4.59
CA SER A 59 9.85 10.24 4.10
C SER A 59 9.20 11.63 4.09
N THR A 60 8.22 11.81 3.21
CA THR A 60 7.36 12.99 3.16
C THR A 60 5.91 12.55 3.00
N THR A 61 5.01 13.18 3.75
CA THR A 61 3.57 12.93 3.67
C THR A 61 2.86 14.07 2.95
N THR A 62 2.00 13.73 1.98
CA THR A 62 1.13 14.65 1.26
C THR A 62 -0.32 14.17 1.35
N THR A 63 -1.25 15.09 1.60
CA THR A 63 -2.69 14.79 1.63
C THR A 63 -3.40 15.60 0.55
N GLU A 64 -4.21 14.91 -0.25
CA GLU A 64 -4.99 15.46 -1.35
C GLU A 64 -6.41 14.87 -1.31
N GLY A 65 -7.40 15.68 -0.90
CA GLY A 65 -8.76 15.19 -0.68
C GLY A 65 -8.77 14.06 0.36
N ASP A 66 -9.38 12.93 0.00
CA ASP A 66 -9.47 11.74 0.86
C ASP A 66 -8.18 10.91 0.91
N ARG A 67 -7.16 11.27 0.12
CA ARG A 67 -5.94 10.47 -0.05
C ARG A 67 -4.78 11.06 0.74
N THR A 68 -4.15 10.25 1.57
CA THR A 68 -2.85 10.57 2.20
C THR A 68 -1.80 9.63 1.64
N THR A 69 -0.74 10.20 1.05
CA THR A 69 0.39 9.45 0.51
C THR A 69 1.65 9.79 1.29
N GLU A 70 2.28 8.77 1.84
CA GLU A 70 3.63 8.87 2.41
C GLU A 70 4.61 8.28 1.41
N THR A 71 5.66 9.02 1.07
CA THR A 71 6.68 8.60 0.09
C THR A 71 8.05 8.63 0.73
N TRP A 72 8.79 7.54 0.62
CA TRP A 72 10.19 7.42 1.03
C TRP A 72 11.10 7.63 -0.18
N THR A 73 12.17 8.40 0.02
CA THR A 73 13.13 8.78 -1.02
C THR A 73 14.56 8.68 -0.52
N GLY A 74 15.52 8.73 -1.45
CA GLY A 74 16.92 8.45 -1.17
C GLY A 74 17.13 6.99 -0.80
N CYS A 75 16.40 6.09 -1.47
CA CYS A 75 16.56 4.64 -1.36
C CYS A 75 17.66 4.17 -2.33
N ASP A 76 18.19 2.98 -2.09
CA ASP A 76 19.21 2.34 -2.91
C ASP A 76 18.70 2.06 -4.33
N ASP A 77 19.61 2.12 -5.31
CA ASP A 77 19.34 1.89 -6.74
C ASP A 77 18.23 2.75 -7.36
N ASP A 78 18.03 3.96 -6.83
CA ASP A 78 16.93 4.88 -7.22
C ASP A 78 15.53 4.24 -7.07
N SER A 79 15.40 3.24 -6.19
CA SER A 79 14.12 2.67 -5.80
C SER A 79 13.28 3.70 -5.02
N ALA A 80 12.00 3.40 -4.85
CA ALA A 80 11.09 4.24 -4.08
C ALA A 80 10.08 3.38 -3.33
N VAL A 81 9.62 3.88 -2.18
CA VAL A 81 8.52 3.27 -1.44
C VAL A 81 7.41 4.30 -1.26
N ALA A 82 6.17 3.91 -1.53
CA ALA A 82 5.00 4.77 -1.39
C ALA A 82 3.86 4.04 -0.67
N PHE A 83 3.22 4.72 0.29
CA PHE A 83 2.06 4.23 1.02
C PHE A 83 0.89 5.20 0.86
N VAL A 84 -0.04 4.81 -0.01
CA VAL A 84 -1.27 5.52 -0.28
C VAL A 84 -2.39 4.97 0.60
N ARG A 85 -3.01 5.85 1.38
CA ARG A 85 -4.12 5.57 2.28
C ARG A 85 -5.32 6.40 1.83
N ILE A 86 -6.48 5.78 1.67
CA ILE A 86 -7.66 6.44 1.09
C ILE A 86 -8.82 6.38 2.09
N ALA A 87 -9.23 7.54 2.59
CA ALA A 87 -10.39 7.67 3.45
C ALA A 87 -11.67 7.24 2.71
N GLY A 88 -12.51 6.44 3.37
CA GLY A 88 -13.77 5.96 2.80
C GLY A 88 -13.64 4.81 1.79
N ALA A 89 -12.44 4.45 1.33
CA ALA A 89 -12.25 3.27 0.48
C ALA A 89 -12.36 1.98 1.29
N SER A 90 -13.14 1.03 0.77
CA SER A 90 -13.33 -0.31 1.35
C SER A 90 -12.29 -1.31 0.82
N HIS A 91 -12.54 -2.61 0.97
CA HIS A 91 -11.71 -3.68 0.41
C HIS A 91 -11.77 -3.79 -1.12
N ALA A 92 -12.66 -3.04 -1.78
CA ALA A 92 -12.77 -3.01 -3.23
C ALA A 92 -11.60 -2.27 -3.89
N TRP A 93 -11.24 -2.67 -5.11
CA TRP A 93 -10.18 -2.02 -5.89
C TRP A 93 -10.57 -0.57 -6.25
N PRO A 94 -9.84 0.46 -5.80
CA PRO A 94 -10.18 1.84 -6.12
C PRO A 94 -10.13 2.11 -7.64
N GLY A 95 -11.19 2.74 -8.16
CA GLY A 95 -11.37 3.03 -9.60
C GLY A 95 -11.63 1.78 -10.46
N GLY A 96 -11.81 0.61 -9.83
CA GLY A 96 -12.13 -0.64 -10.51
C GLY A 96 -13.62 -0.86 -10.70
N THR A 97 -13.99 -1.91 -11.45
CA THR A 97 -15.39 -2.34 -11.50
C THR A 97 -15.83 -2.94 -10.15
N PRO A 98 -17.07 -2.70 -9.69
CA PRO A 98 -17.59 -3.31 -8.46
C PRO A 98 -17.35 -4.82 -8.41
N GLY A 99 -16.74 -5.25 -7.30
CA GLY A 99 -16.42 -6.64 -7.04
C GLY A 99 -17.56 -7.43 -6.39
N ARG A 100 -17.20 -8.47 -5.65
CA ARG A 100 -18.16 -9.21 -4.82
C ARG A 100 -18.64 -8.32 -3.67
N SER A 101 -19.83 -8.59 -3.14
CA SER A 101 -20.38 -7.85 -2.00
C SER A 101 -19.45 -7.82 -0.79
N VAL A 102 -18.69 -8.91 -0.56
CA VAL A 102 -17.69 -9.00 0.52
C VAL A 102 -16.58 -7.95 0.41
N SER A 103 -16.34 -7.37 -0.77
CA SER A 103 -15.33 -6.32 -0.95
C SER A 103 -15.81 -4.94 -0.50
N GLY A 104 -17.12 -4.75 -0.28
CA GLY A 104 -17.69 -3.42 -0.05
C GLY A 104 -17.79 -2.57 -1.33
N PRO A 105 -18.23 -1.30 -1.21
CA PRO A 105 -18.40 -0.40 -2.35
C PRO A 105 -17.05 0.04 -2.94
N THR A 106 -16.97 0.14 -4.27
CA THR A 106 -15.82 0.72 -4.97
C THR A 106 -15.66 2.20 -4.64
N TYR A 107 -14.43 2.62 -4.36
CA TYR A 107 -14.07 4.04 -4.30
C TYR A 107 -13.72 4.56 -5.70
N GLU A 108 -14.51 5.49 -6.22
CA GLU A 108 -14.37 6.01 -7.60
C GLU A 108 -13.34 7.16 -7.74
N GLY A 109 -12.93 7.79 -6.62
CA GLY A 109 -12.09 8.98 -6.63
C GLY A 109 -10.61 8.75 -6.94
N TYR A 110 -10.19 7.50 -7.22
CA TYR A 110 -8.79 7.16 -7.44
C TYR A 110 -8.64 5.92 -8.32
N ASP A 111 -8.00 6.04 -9.48
CA ASP A 111 -7.62 4.92 -10.33
C ASP A 111 -6.32 4.30 -9.83
N ALA A 112 -6.43 3.24 -9.03
CA ALA A 112 -5.28 2.54 -8.47
C ALA A 112 -4.42 1.87 -9.57
N THR A 113 -5.03 1.40 -10.66
CA THR A 113 -4.32 0.72 -11.74
C THR A 113 -3.40 1.71 -12.47
N ALA A 114 -3.94 2.86 -12.86
CA ALA A 114 -3.17 3.90 -13.53
C ALA A 114 -2.04 4.43 -12.62
N ALA A 115 -2.31 4.58 -11.32
CA ALA A 115 -1.32 5.04 -10.36
C ALA A 115 -0.17 4.04 -10.16
N ILE A 116 -0.47 2.74 -10.01
CA ILE A 116 0.54 1.67 -9.95
C ILE A 116 1.38 1.68 -11.23
N TRP A 117 0.75 1.78 -12.40
CA TRP A 117 1.47 1.83 -13.67
C TRP A 117 2.42 3.03 -13.75
N ALA A 118 1.94 4.22 -13.39
CA ALA A 118 2.76 5.44 -13.38
C ALA A 118 3.95 5.31 -12.41
N PHE A 119 3.73 4.76 -11.22
CA PHE A 119 4.77 4.52 -10.23
C PHE A 119 5.86 3.57 -10.75
N LEU A 120 5.47 2.41 -11.29
CA LEU A 120 6.43 1.42 -11.79
C LEU A 120 7.20 1.92 -13.02
N MET A 121 6.56 2.72 -13.88
CA MET A 121 7.23 3.37 -15.01
C MET A 121 8.24 4.43 -14.59
N ALA A 122 7.98 5.13 -13.47
CA ALA A 122 8.90 6.11 -12.90
C ALA A 122 10.07 5.46 -12.13
N HIS A 123 9.85 4.26 -11.58
CA HIS A 123 10.82 3.53 -10.76
C HIS A 123 11.09 2.11 -11.28
N PRO A 124 11.56 1.96 -12.54
CA PRO A 124 11.80 0.66 -13.14
C PRO A 124 12.92 -0.08 -12.39
N ARG A 125 12.79 -1.40 -12.29
CA ARG A 125 13.87 -2.23 -11.74
C ARG A 125 15.11 -2.10 -12.63
N ARG A 126 16.26 -1.86 -12.02
CA ARG A 126 17.55 -1.78 -12.70
C ARG A 126 18.23 -3.13 -12.82
#